data_AF-A0A7S0FRS2-F1
#
_entry.id   AF-A0A7S0FRS2-F1
#
_cell.length_a   1.000
_cell.length_b   1.000
_cell.length_c   1.000
_cell.angle_alpha   90.00
_cell.angle_beta   90.00
_cell.angle_gamma   90.00
#
_symmetry.space_group_name_H-M   'P 1'
#
loop_
_entity.id
_entity.type
_entity.pdbx_description
1 polymer ?
#
loop_
_entity_poly.entity_id
_entity_poly.type
_entity_poly.pdbx_seq_one_letter_code
_entity_poly.pdbx_strand_id
1 'polypeptide(L)'
;QAFLDSIRQPCRVLRYGTPAVLKSNTMNLDSQGEGQAWVLLDDLQGKWVASGGTVIAVTGNDLSMNGFIVPDGLQLDADGRRVRGYGVYRAVAVDTDAGTVTWMAPGPMTLLWRRSDDQEAQERTKRMRERLHERAATCGGQSFGVSSEREALARLNELIERWREGPLVPVKSCDVCPDWTNRAQTGLSVDHVHYLATRMAADGFKSRRRGDSGAHDVPVLVRESAQTELGRNALTRWRQAVEACPSFPPFLLEGRHQFFCSLGNGHFCQALNLFRAGASNLWSEERYLVCGDEELRDAIEGGISSVVLSNEIPVGDRRFISEMLNRLHGRCWRVGDGGRVEIADDDQGVATGEQFVALSKVLDSEELSCLVRRKLGVESQGPAQVFLADASHVSA
;
A
#
# COMPACT_ATOMS: atom_id res chain seq x y z
N GLN A 1 3.52 38.05 7.92
CA GLN A 1 3.05 38.13 9.32
C GLN A 1 1.93 37.14 9.63
N ALA A 2 0.79 37.16 8.94
CA ALA A 2 -0.30 36.18 9.17
C ALA A 2 0.10 34.69 9.06
N PHE A 3 1.02 34.35 8.15
CA PHE A 3 1.60 32.99 8.04
C PHE A 3 2.57 32.63 9.18
N LEU A 4 3.26 33.64 9.74
CA LEU A 4 4.13 33.44 10.91
C LEU A 4 3.32 33.36 12.21
N ASP A 5 2.15 34.01 12.25
CA ASP A 5 1.23 33.97 13.38
C ASP A 5 0.46 32.63 13.47
N SER A 6 0.25 31.92 12.35
CA SER A 6 -0.34 30.56 12.37
C SER A 6 0.60 29.48 12.91
N ILE A 7 1.91 29.73 12.94
CA ILE A 7 2.94 28.81 13.49
C ILE A 7 3.04 28.93 15.02
N ARG A 8 2.53 30.02 15.60
CA ARG A 8 2.64 30.33 17.04
C ARG A 8 1.45 29.90 17.88
N GLN A 9 0.43 29.26 17.29
CA GLN A 9 -0.63 28.68 18.12
C GLN A 9 -0.06 27.52 18.94
N PRO A 10 -0.29 27.48 20.26
CA PRO A 10 0.14 26.36 21.08
C PRO A 10 -0.51 25.09 20.54
N CYS A 11 0.34 24.19 20.01
CA CYS A 11 -0.08 22.85 19.62
C CYS A 11 -0.79 22.23 20.81
N ARG A 12 -2.09 21.93 20.66
CA ARG A 12 -2.75 21.00 21.58
C ARG A 12 -1.99 19.70 21.48
N VAL A 13 -1.17 19.42 22.50
CA VAL A 13 -0.50 18.15 22.68
C VAL A 13 -1.59 17.09 22.60
N LEU A 14 -1.55 16.27 21.55
CA LEU A 14 -2.33 15.05 21.46
C LEU A 14 -1.84 14.16 22.61
N ARG A 15 -2.54 14.24 23.75
CA ARG A 15 -2.66 13.05 24.58
C ARG A 15 -3.50 12.10 23.76
N TYR A 16 -2.85 11.30 22.91
CA TYR A 16 -3.38 9.98 22.63
C TYR A 16 -3.55 9.36 24.01
N GLY A 17 -4.80 9.31 24.50
CA GLY A 17 -5.13 8.33 25.50
C GLY A 17 -4.55 7.01 24.99
N THR A 18 -3.99 6.20 25.89
CA THR A 18 -3.87 4.75 25.70
C THR A 18 -4.97 4.34 24.76
N PRO A 19 -4.70 3.66 23.60
CA PRO A 19 -5.75 3.40 22.63
C PRO A 19 -6.89 2.92 23.47
N ALA A 20 -7.96 3.71 23.52
CA ALA A 20 -9.19 3.17 24.00
C ALA A 20 -9.23 1.91 23.15
N VAL A 21 -9.20 0.73 23.79
CA VAL A 21 -9.89 -0.41 23.24
C VAL A 21 -11.09 0.27 22.64
N LEU A 22 -11.13 0.34 21.30
CA LEU A 22 -12.29 0.79 20.58
C LEU A 22 -13.29 -0.14 21.20
N LYS A 23 -14.00 0.33 22.22
CA LYS A 23 -15.09 -0.40 22.84
C LYS A 23 -15.84 -0.67 21.59
N SER A 24 -15.89 -1.96 21.24
CA SER A 24 -16.65 -2.43 20.10
C SER A 24 -17.92 -1.61 20.20
N ASN A 25 -18.05 -0.61 19.35
CA ASN A 25 -19.27 0.14 19.28
C ASN A 25 -20.11 -0.92 18.58
N THR A 26 -20.67 -1.83 19.37
CA THR A 26 -22.05 -2.23 19.26
C THR A 26 -22.86 -0.95 19.32
N MET A 27 -22.72 -0.13 18.27
CA MET A 27 -23.79 0.69 17.81
C MET A 27 -24.93 -0.30 17.63
N ASN A 28 -25.99 -0.08 18.40
CA ASN A 28 -27.30 -0.60 18.07
C ASN A 28 -27.56 -0.25 16.61
N LEU A 29 -27.37 -1.25 15.74
CA LEU A 29 -27.70 -1.25 14.32
C LEU A 29 -29.19 -1.52 14.11
N ASP A 30 -30.00 -1.40 15.16
CA ASP A 30 -31.43 -1.73 15.16
C ASP A 30 -32.33 -0.60 14.62
N SER A 31 -31.76 0.47 14.07
CA SER A 31 -32.57 1.52 13.44
C SER A 31 -32.04 1.92 12.08
N GLN A 32 -32.76 1.41 11.07
CA GLN A 32 -33.01 1.95 9.73
C GLN A 32 -32.21 1.38 8.55
N GLY A 33 -32.93 0.57 7.78
CA GLY A 33 -32.58 0.06 6.46
C GLY A 33 -33.39 -1.18 6.11
N GLU A 34 -34.72 -1.04 5.95
CA GLU A 34 -35.56 -2.10 5.38
C GLU A 34 -34.94 -2.56 4.04
N GLY A 35 -34.58 -3.85 3.94
CA GLY A 35 -34.07 -4.47 2.72
C GLY A 35 -32.62 -5.00 2.77
N GLN A 36 -31.94 -5.00 3.92
CA GLN A 36 -30.59 -5.56 3.99
C GLN A 36 -30.62 -7.09 3.90
N ALA A 37 -29.93 -7.64 2.90
CA ALA A 37 -29.92 -9.08 2.62
C ALA A 37 -29.06 -9.84 3.62
N TRP A 38 -29.47 -11.06 3.92
CA TRP A 38 -28.78 -11.98 4.80
C TRP A 38 -28.64 -13.33 4.11
N VAL A 39 -27.51 -13.98 4.31
CA VAL A 39 -27.26 -15.37 3.88
C VAL A 39 -27.15 -16.24 5.11
N LEU A 40 -27.72 -17.45 5.12
CA LEU A 40 -27.52 -18.36 6.24
C LEU A 40 -26.05 -18.79 6.31
N LEU A 41 -25.50 -18.81 7.52
CA LEU A 41 -24.12 -19.25 7.73
C LEU A 41 -23.93 -20.71 7.30
N ASP A 42 -24.93 -21.55 7.55
CA ASP A 42 -24.95 -22.96 7.13
C ASP A 42 -24.86 -23.09 5.60
N ASP A 43 -25.57 -22.22 4.88
CA ASP A 43 -25.53 -22.18 3.41
C ASP A 43 -24.17 -21.72 2.89
N LEU A 44 -23.37 -21.02 3.70
CA LEU A 44 -22.01 -20.58 3.36
C LEU A 44 -20.92 -21.60 3.71
N GLN A 45 -21.20 -22.61 4.53
CA GLN A 45 -20.17 -23.57 4.97
C GLN A 45 -19.55 -24.32 3.80
N GLY A 46 -18.22 -24.49 3.79
CA GLY A 46 -17.49 -25.22 2.77
C GLY A 46 -16.73 -24.30 1.81
N LYS A 47 -16.43 -24.80 0.60
CA LYS A 47 -15.55 -24.13 -0.36
C LYS A 47 -16.32 -23.46 -1.49
N TRP A 48 -15.82 -22.28 -1.88
CA TRP A 48 -16.36 -21.46 -2.96
C TRP A 48 -15.25 -20.96 -3.86
N VAL A 49 -15.64 -20.54 -5.06
CA VAL A 49 -14.81 -19.79 -5.98
C VAL A 49 -15.49 -18.46 -6.25
N ALA A 50 -14.81 -17.36 -5.95
CA ALA A 50 -15.27 -16.03 -6.31
C ALA A 50 -15.08 -15.79 -7.83
N SER A 51 -15.85 -14.88 -8.43
CA SER A 51 -15.76 -14.53 -9.86
C SER A 51 -14.37 -14.04 -10.26
N GLY A 52 -13.63 -13.42 -9.35
CA GLY A 52 -12.21 -13.08 -9.51
C GLY A 52 -11.22 -14.26 -9.37
N GLY A 53 -11.70 -15.49 -9.25
CA GLY A 53 -10.90 -16.71 -9.17
C GLY A 53 -10.31 -17.05 -7.79
N THR A 54 -10.61 -16.25 -6.76
CA THR A 54 -10.19 -16.50 -5.38
C THR A 54 -10.93 -17.71 -4.81
N VAL A 55 -10.21 -18.64 -4.18
CA VAL A 55 -10.82 -19.75 -3.44
C VAL A 55 -11.19 -19.27 -2.05
N ILE A 56 -12.45 -19.44 -1.69
CA ILE A 56 -12.98 -19.10 -0.38
C ILE A 56 -13.25 -20.40 0.37
N ALA A 57 -12.92 -20.46 1.66
CA ALA A 57 -13.44 -21.52 2.51
C ALA A 57 -14.02 -20.92 3.79
N VAL A 58 -15.23 -21.37 4.13
CA VAL A 58 -15.93 -21.02 5.35
C VAL A 58 -16.03 -22.26 6.22
N THR A 59 -15.52 -22.18 7.45
CA THR A 59 -15.59 -23.27 8.44
C THR A 59 -16.01 -22.68 9.78
N GLY A 60 -17.22 -23.03 10.23
CA GLY A 60 -17.84 -22.33 11.35
C GLY A 60 -17.97 -20.84 11.03
N ASN A 61 -17.36 -19.99 11.84
CA ASN A 61 -17.37 -18.54 11.67
C ASN A 61 -16.14 -18.01 10.91
N ASP A 62 -15.18 -18.88 10.64
CA ASP A 62 -13.91 -18.48 10.02
C ASP A 62 -14.06 -18.43 8.52
N LEU A 63 -13.66 -17.30 7.95
CA LEU A 63 -13.52 -17.09 6.51
C LEU A 63 -12.03 -17.17 6.15
N SER A 64 -11.70 -17.94 5.12
CA SER A 64 -10.37 -17.95 4.52
C SER A 64 -10.44 -17.67 3.03
N MET A 65 -9.42 -16.98 2.52
CA MET A 65 -9.26 -16.64 1.09
C MET A 65 -7.89 -17.15 0.63
N ASN A 66 -7.88 -18.01 -0.37
CA ASN A 66 -6.69 -18.71 -0.89
C ASN A 66 -5.89 -19.43 0.22
N GLY A 67 -6.59 -19.97 1.23
CA GLY A 67 -5.98 -20.68 2.36
C GLY A 67 -5.44 -19.77 3.47
N PHE A 68 -5.63 -18.45 3.38
CA PHE A 68 -5.28 -17.51 4.46
C PHE A 68 -6.54 -17.08 5.21
N ILE A 69 -6.50 -17.13 6.53
CA ILE A 69 -7.60 -16.65 7.38
C ILE A 69 -7.77 -15.15 7.15
N VAL A 70 -9.01 -14.75 6.92
CA VAL A 70 -9.39 -13.38 6.64
C VAL A 70 -9.61 -12.67 7.98
N PRO A 71 -8.83 -11.60 8.29
CA PRO A 71 -9.05 -10.82 9.51
C PRO A 71 -10.47 -10.24 9.55
N ASP A 72 -11.09 -10.28 10.73
CA ASP A 72 -12.47 -9.90 11.03
C ASP A 72 -13.56 -10.80 10.41
N GLY A 73 -13.16 -11.82 9.64
CA GLY A 73 -14.00 -12.93 9.20
C GLY A 73 -15.33 -12.52 8.53
N LEU A 74 -16.37 -13.29 8.86
CA LEU A 74 -17.75 -13.03 8.46
C LEU A 74 -18.40 -12.03 9.42
N GLN A 75 -19.19 -11.11 8.87
CA GLN A 75 -20.03 -10.23 9.65
C GLN A 75 -21.35 -10.95 9.95
N LEU A 76 -21.46 -11.46 11.18
CA LEU A 76 -22.59 -12.24 11.63
C LEU A 76 -23.69 -11.37 12.26
N ASP A 77 -24.92 -11.89 12.32
CA ASP A 77 -25.99 -11.37 13.18
C ASP A 77 -25.74 -11.70 14.66
N ALA A 78 -26.61 -11.20 15.54
CA ALA A 78 -26.50 -11.39 16.99
C ALA A 78 -26.48 -12.87 17.41
N ASP A 79 -27.22 -13.71 16.67
CA ASP A 79 -27.33 -15.15 16.94
C ASP A 79 -26.20 -15.97 16.28
N GLY A 80 -25.36 -15.34 15.46
CA GLY A 80 -24.29 -16.01 14.73
C GLY A 80 -24.76 -16.93 13.59
N ARG A 81 -26.03 -16.82 13.17
CA ARG A 81 -26.67 -17.73 12.20
C ARG A 81 -26.73 -17.17 10.80
N ARG A 82 -26.66 -15.85 10.66
CA ARG A 82 -26.77 -15.17 9.37
C ARG A 82 -25.57 -14.28 9.13
N VAL A 83 -25.21 -14.16 7.87
CA VAL A 83 -24.08 -13.38 7.39
C VAL A 83 -24.60 -12.21 6.58
N ARG A 84 -24.25 -10.99 7.00
CA ARG A 84 -24.57 -9.77 6.23
C ARG A 84 -23.49 -9.42 5.21
N GLY A 85 -22.28 -9.95 5.38
CA GLY A 85 -21.12 -9.48 4.64
C GLY A 85 -19.80 -10.03 5.15
N TYR A 86 -18.71 -9.61 4.51
CA TYR A 86 -17.35 -9.78 4.98
C TYR A 86 -16.51 -8.62 4.44
N GLY A 87 -15.65 -8.03 5.28
CA GLY A 87 -14.94 -6.79 4.92
C GLY A 87 -15.88 -5.69 4.40
N VAL A 88 -15.61 -5.18 3.20
CA VAL A 88 -16.43 -4.15 2.53
C VAL A 88 -17.64 -4.72 1.80
N TYR A 89 -17.72 -6.04 1.64
CA TYR A 89 -18.77 -6.67 0.88
C TYR A 89 -20.03 -6.87 1.75
N ARG A 90 -21.19 -6.63 1.15
CA ARG A 90 -22.52 -6.87 1.73
C ARG A 90 -23.26 -7.88 0.85
N ALA A 91 -24.04 -8.75 1.48
CA ALA A 91 -24.89 -9.68 0.73
C ALA A 91 -25.93 -8.89 -0.07
N VAL A 92 -26.29 -9.39 -1.25
CA VAL A 92 -27.35 -8.82 -2.10
C VAL A 92 -28.58 -9.72 -2.03
N ALA A 93 -29.78 -9.14 -1.98
CA ALA A 93 -31.06 -9.85 -1.83
C ALA A 93 -31.53 -10.62 -3.08
N VAL A 94 -30.62 -10.94 -4.00
CA VAL A 94 -30.94 -11.67 -5.23
C VAL A 94 -30.89 -13.16 -4.92
N ASP A 95 -31.91 -13.91 -5.36
CA ASP A 95 -32.08 -15.37 -5.21
C ASP A 95 -30.76 -16.10 -5.00
N THR A 96 -30.37 -16.25 -3.73
CA THR A 96 -29.25 -17.09 -3.35
C THR A 96 -29.74 -18.52 -3.50
N ASP A 97 -29.44 -19.14 -4.64
CA ASP A 97 -29.56 -20.58 -4.75
C ASP A 97 -28.44 -21.24 -3.91
N ALA A 98 -28.61 -22.51 -3.55
CA ALA A 98 -27.61 -23.22 -2.74
C ALA A 98 -26.21 -23.29 -3.40
N GLY A 99 -26.12 -22.90 -4.68
CA GLY A 99 -24.92 -22.93 -5.51
C GLY A 99 -24.17 -21.60 -5.61
N THR A 100 -24.80 -20.46 -5.34
CA THR A 100 -24.21 -19.13 -5.58
C THR A 100 -24.62 -18.07 -4.57
N VAL A 101 -23.70 -17.13 -4.30
CA VAL A 101 -23.94 -16.00 -3.42
C VAL A 101 -23.34 -14.75 -4.05
N THR A 102 -24.15 -13.70 -4.20
CA THR A 102 -23.69 -12.42 -4.74
C THR A 102 -23.40 -11.44 -3.62
N TRP A 103 -22.22 -10.84 -3.70
CA TRP A 103 -21.74 -9.83 -2.77
C TRP A 103 -21.54 -8.51 -3.50
N MET A 104 -21.83 -7.41 -2.84
CA MET A 104 -21.66 -6.06 -3.38
C MET A 104 -20.77 -5.25 -2.44
N ALA A 105 -19.72 -4.65 -3.00
CA ALA A 105 -18.96 -3.62 -2.30
C ALA A 105 -19.58 -2.24 -2.56
N PRO A 106 -19.27 -1.21 -1.76
CA PRO A 106 -19.66 0.16 -2.09
C PRO A 106 -19.09 0.57 -3.47
N GLY A 107 -19.99 0.83 -4.43
CA GLY A 107 -19.65 1.14 -5.83
C GLY A 107 -20.23 0.11 -6.82
N PRO A 108 -19.82 0.14 -8.11
CA PRO A 108 -20.36 -0.74 -9.16
C PRO A 108 -19.77 -2.16 -9.12
N MET A 109 -19.15 -2.56 -8.01
CA MET A 109 -18.41 -3.83 -7.92
C MET A 109 -19.25 -4.91 -7.26
N THR A 110 -19.57 -5.93 -8.05
CA THR A 110 -20.23 -7.17 -7.60
C THR A 110 -19.25 -8.34 -7.67
N LEU A 111 -19.24 -9.16 -6.63
CA LEU A 111 -18.47 -10.38 -6.55
C LEU A 111 -19.41 -11.57 -6.38
N LEU A 112 -19.35 -12.51 -7.33
CA LEU A 112 -20.16 -13.72 -7.29
C LEU A 112 -19.33 -14.85 -6.68
N TRP A 113 -19.80 -15.46 -5.62
CA TRP A 113 -19.29 -16.74 -5.14
C TRP A 113 -20.12 -17.86 -5.74
N ARG A 114 -19.46 -18.91 -6.21
CA ARG A 114 -20.11 -20.16 -6.59
C ARG A 114 -19.51 -21.31 -5.82
N ARG A 115 -20.32 -22.33 -5.55
CA ARG A 115 -19.85 -23.59 -4.97
C ARG A 115 -18.75 -24.16 -5.86
N SER A 116 -17.66 -24.53 -5.21
CA SER A 116 -16.58 -25.26 -5.85
C SER A 116 -16.81 -26.73 -5.60
N ASP A 117 -16.55 -27.58 -6.60
CA ASP A 117 -16.20 -28.96 -6.26
C ASP A 117 -14.82 -28.98 -5.56
N ASP A 118 -14.61 -29.99 -4.70
CA ASP A 118 -13.41 -30.06 -3.87
C ASP A 118 -12.11 -30.13 -4.68
N GLN A 119 -12.19 -30.75 -5.87
CA GLN A 119 -11.06 -30.89 -6.78
C GLN A 119 -10.69 -29.55 -7.41
N GLU A 120 -11.65 -28.76 -7.86
CA GLU A 120 -11.45 -27.41 -8.41
C GLU A 120 -10.87 -26.48 -7.35
N ALA A 121 -11.35 -26.52 -6.10
CA ALA A 121 -10.82 -25.67 -5.04
C ALA A 121 -9.38 -26.06 -4.70
N GLN A 122 -9.07 -27.36 -4.64
CA GLN A 122 -7.73 -27.86 -4.41
C GLN A 122 -6.80 -27.51 -5.57
N GLU A 123 -7.22 -27.71 -6.82
CA GLU A 123 -6.44 -27.36 -8.01
C GLU A 123 -6.22 -25.86 -8.12
N ARG A 124 -7.22 -25.02 -7.83
CA ARG A 124 -7.06 -23.56 -7.84
C ARG A 124 -6.23 -23.07 -6.68
N THR A 125 -6.39 -23.61 -5.47
CA THR A 125 -5.53 -23.26 -4.32
C THR A 125 -4.11 -23.70 -4.59
N LYS A 126 -3.91 -24.89 -5.16
CA LYS A 126 -2.62 -25.40 -5.61
C LYS A 126 -2.04 -24.50 -6.69
N ARG A 127 -2.77 -24.20 -7.76
CA ARG A 127 -2.35 -23.27 -8.82
C ARG A 127 -2.13 -21.85 -8.31
N MET A 128 -2.87 -21.36 -7.32
CA MET A 128 -2.72 -20.02 -6.75
C MET A 128 -1.55 -19.98 -5.77
N ARG A 129 -1.32 -21.03 -4.99
CA ARG A 129 -0.14 -21.19 -4.12
C ARG A 129 1.10 -21.40 -4.97
N GLU A 130 1.01 -22.20 -6.03
CA GLU A 130 2.01 -22.37 -7.08
C GLU A 130 2.18 -21.09 -7.87
N ARG A 131 1.13 -20.28 -8.12
CA ARG A 131 1.24 -18.94 -8.73
C ARG A 131 1.64 -17.85 -7.76
N LEU A 132 1.49 -18.01 -6.46
CA LEU A 132 1.99 -17.07 -5.46
C LEU A 132 3.44 -17.41 -5.14
N HIS A 133 3.79 -18.70 -5.12
CA HIS A 133 5.17 -19.16 -5.09
C HIS A 133 5.85 -18.89 -6.42
N GLU A 134 5.20 -19.12 -7.56
CA GLU A 134 5.69 -18.70 -8.87
C GLU A 134 5.68 -17.19 -8.91
N ARG A 135 4.61 -16.41 -8.79
CA ARG A 135 4.72 -14.92 -8.80
C ARG A 135 5.70 -14.36 -7.76
N ALA A 136 5.82 -14.91 -6.55
CA ALA A 136 6.90 -14.53 -5.62
C ALA A 136 8.30 -15.04 -6.05
N ALA A 137 8.39 -16.11 -6.85
CA ALA A 137 9.60 -16.67 -7.47
C ALA A 137 9.90 -16.17 -8.92
N THR A 138 8.92 -15.63 -9.65
CA THR A 138 8.80 -15.51 -11.12
C THR A 138 8.14 -14.20 -11.55
N CYS A 139 7.55 -13.39 -10.67
CA CYS A 139 7.42 -11.94 -10.94
C CYS A 139 8.81 -11.31 -10.77
N GLY A 140 9.60 -11.61 -11.80
CA GLY A 140 10.57 -10.76 -12.46
C GLY A 140 12.04 -11.16 -12.31
N GLY A 141 12.44 -11.97 -11.34
CA GLY A 141 13.82 -12.53 -11.32
C GLY A 141 14.13 -13.44 -12.52
N GLN A 142 13.16 -14.22 -13.00
CA GLN A 142 13.30 -15.01 -14.23
C GLN A 142 13.43 -14.11 -15.47
N SER A 143 12.72 -12.97 -15.50
CA SER A 143 12.87 -11.99 -16.59
C SER A 143 14.26 -11.34 -16.62
N PHE A 144 14.97 -11.39 -15.49
CA PHE A 144 16.35 -10.95 -15.37
C PHE A 144 17.36 -12.11 -15.38
N GLY A 145 16.92 -13.36 -15.56
CA GLY A 145 17.81 -14.52 -15.66
C GLY A 145 18.50 -14.93 -14.35
N VAL A 146 17.90 -14.65 -13.19
CA VAL A 146 18.47 -15.01 -11.88
C VAL A 146 17.84 -16.31 -11.37
N SER A 147 18.68 -17.27 -10.97
CA SER A 147 18.26 -18.64 -10.61
C SER A 147 18.01 -18.87 -9.11
N SER A 148 18.51 -17.97 -8.24
CA SER A 148 18.33 -18.07 -6.79
C SER A 148 18.23 -16.71 -6.11
N GLU A 149 17.67 -16.68 -4.89
CA GLU A 149 17.57 -15.46 -4.07
C GLU A 149 18.95 -14.89 -3.70
N ARG A 150 19.91 -15.76 -3.37
CA ARG A 150 21.30 -15.36 -3.08
C ARG A 150 21.94 -14.68 -4.28
N GLU A 151 21.71 -15.21 -5.48
CA GLU A 151 22.18 -14.60 -6.72
C GLU A 151 21.47 -13.26 -6.99
N ALA A 152 20.18 -13.16 -6.69
CA ALA A 152 19.41 -11.92 -6.82
C ALA A 152 19.95 -10.82 -5.90
N LEU A 153 20.23 -11.16 -4.65
CA LEU A 153 20.82 -10.25 -3.67
C LEU A 153 22.25 -9.83 -4.06
N ALA A 154 23.07 -10.77 -4.50
CA ALA A 154 24.42 -10.48 -4.97
C ALA A 154 24.39 -9.50 -6.15
N ARG A 155 23.51 -9.75 -7.13
CA ARG A 155 23.31 -8.87 -8.28
C ARG A 155 22.72 -7.51 -7.89
N LEU A 156 21.78 -7.47 -6.95
CA LEU A 156 21.22 -6.21 -6.44
C LEU A 156 22.31 -5.33 -5.82
N ASN A 157 23.12 -5.91 -4.95
CA ASN A 157 24.25 -5.21 -4.33
C ASN A 157 25.31 -4.79 -5.36
N GLU A 158 25.61 -5.64 -6.35
CA GLU A 158 26.52 -5.31 -7.44
C GLU A 158 26.03 -4.10 -8.24
N LEU A 159 24.74 -4.08 -8.61
CA LEU A 159 24.15 -2.98 -9.37
C LEU A 159 24.08 -1.69 -8.55
N ILE A 160 23.70 -1.78 -7.28
CA ILE A 160 23.72 -0.61 -6.37
C ILE A 160 25.14 -0.06 -6.29
N GLU A 161 26.14 -0.89 -6.00
CA GLU A 161 27.53 -0.43 -5.86
C GLU A 161 28.07 0.16 -7.16
N ARG A 162 27.78 -0.48 -8.30
CA ARG A 162 28.21 -0.02 -9.63
C ARG A 162 27.70 1.38 -9.96
N TRP A 163 26.44 1.65 -9.64
CA TRP A 163 25.77 2.88 -10.04
C TRP A 163 25.76 3.97 -8.97
N ARG A 164 26.23 3.67 -7.75
CA ARG A 164 26.15 4.59 -6.61
C ARG A 164 27.11 5.78 -6.74
N GLU A 165 26.60 6.97 -6.41
CA GLU A 165 27.34 8.22 -6.38
C GLU A 165 27.98 8.50 -4.99
N GLY A 166 28.79 7.56 -4.49
CA GLY A 166 29.52 7.74 -3.22
C GLY A 166 28.72 7.36 -1.96
N PRO A 167 28.97 7.98 -0.78
CA PRO A 167 28.36 7.58 0.48
C PRO A 167 26.85 7.88 0.53
N LEU A 168 26.17 7.49 1.63
CA LEU A 168 24.78 7.91 1.83
C LEU A 168 24.69 9.44 1.88
N VAL A 169 23.69 10.00 1.20
CA VAL A 169 23.46 11.45 1.13
C VAL A 169 22.10 11.77 1.75
N PRO A 170 21.99 12.80 2.61
CA PRO A 170 20.69 13.26 3.07
C PRO A 170 19.92 13.89 1.90
N VAL A 171 18.77 13.32 1.57
CA VAL A 171 17.89 13.80 0.49
C VAL A 171 16.55 14.22 1.08
N LYS A 172 16.11 15.44 0.75
CA LYS A 172 14.81 15.94 1.21
C LYS A 172 13.68 15.28 0.44
N SER A 173 12.62 14.89 1.13
CA SER A 173 11.45 14.24 0.52
C SER A 173 10.80 15.06 -0.60
N CYS A 174 10.86 16.40 -0.52
CA CYS A 174 10.34 17.31 -1.54
C CYS A 174 11.16 17.33 -2.83
N ASP A 175 12.33 16.69 -2.82
CA ASP A 175 13.22 16.58 -3.96
C ASP A 175 13.05 15.22 -4.67
N VAL A 176 12.17 14.36 -4.15
CA VAL A 176 11.96 12.98 -4.59
C VAL A 176 10.63 12.82 -5.33
N CYS A 177 10.73 12.43 -6.60
CA CYS A 177 9.66 11.95 -7.45
C CYS A 177 9.52 10.43 -7.35
N PRO A 178 8.29 9.88 -7.36
CA PRO A 178 8.10 8.45 -7.56
C PRO A 178 8.69 8.03 -8.92
N ASP A 179 9.48 6.95 -8.94
CA ASP A 179 9.94 6.38 -10.20
C ASP A 179 8.82 5.54 -10.83
N TRP A 180 8.44 5.88 -12.06
CA TRP A 180 7.36 5.23 -12.79
C TRP A 180 7.84 4.08 -13.69
N THR A 181 9.10 3.70 -13.59
CA THR A 181 9.64 2.50 -14.24
C THR A 181 9.37 1.23 -13.42
N ASN A 182 8.89 1.38 -12.18
CA ASN A 182 8.47 0.29 -11.30
C ASN A 182 7.01 -0.17 -11.52
N ARG A 183 6.74 -1.43 -11.11
CA ARG A 183 5.44 -2.10 -10.89
C ARG A 183 4.27 -1.61 -11.72
N ALA A 184 4.00 -2.34 -12.80
CA ALA A 184 2.75 -2.31 -13.59
C ALA A 184 2.30 -0.93 -14.11
N GLN A 185 3.12 0.13 -13.96
CA GLN A 185 2.78 1.51 -14.31
C GLN A 185 1.59 2.09 -13.53
N THR A 186 1.18 1.47 -12.41
CA THR A 186 -0.01 1.90 -11.63
C THR A 186 0.29 2.99 -10.60
N GLY A 187 1.58 3.30 -10.36
CA GLY A 187 2.00 4.43 -9.53
C GLY A 187 1.95 4.17 -8.02
N LEU A 188 1.74 5.24 -7.25
CA LEU A 188 1.61 5.17 -5.79
C LEU A 188 0.16 4.97 -5.36
N SER A 189 -0.06 4.10 -4.38
CA SER A 189 -1.33 4.05 -3.63
C SER A 189 -1.42 5.27 -2.71
N VAL A 190 -2.36 6.16 -3.00
CA VAL A 190 -2.65 7.36 -2.19
C VAL A 190 -3.02 6.96 -0.77
N ASP A 191 -3.93 6.00 -0.62
CA ASP A 191 -4.31 5.45 0.68
C ASP A 191 -3.09 4.97 1.47
N HIS A 192 -2.15 4.24 0.85
CA HIS A 192 -0.97 3.78 1.59
C HIS A 192 -0.05 4.93 2.02
N VAL A 193 0.07 5.99 1.21
CA VAL A 193 0.83 7.19 1.63
C VAL A 193 0.19 7.83 2.86
N HIS A 194 -1.12 8.03 2.85
CA HIS A 194 -1.86 8.56 4.00
C HIS A 194 -1.80 7.64 5.22
N TYR A 195 -1.78 6.33 5.01
CA TYR A 195 -1.65 5.35 6.08
C TYR A 195 -0.31 5.54 6.79
N LEU A 196 0.79 5.60 6.03
CA LEU A 196 2.12 5.83 6.60
C LEU A 196 2.19 7.15 7.36
N ALA A 197 1.66 8.24 6.79
CA ALA A 197 1.64 9.54 7.46
C ALA A 197 0.82 9.49 8.77
N THR A 198 -0.31 8.80 8.76
CA THR A 198 -1.16 8.60 9.95
C THR A 198 -0.43 7.78 11.02
N ARG A 199 0.31 6.74 10.64
CA ARG A 199 1.15 5.96 11.58
C ARG A 199 2.28 6.80 12.15
N MET A 200 2.94 7.65 11.36
CA MET A 200 3.97 8.58 11.86
C MET A 200 3.40 9.56 12.88
N ALA A 201 2.21 10.12 12.62
CA ALA A 201 1.54 11.03 13.56
C ALA A 201 1.14 10.35 14.88
N ALA A 202 0.65 9.09 14.80
CA ALA A 202 0.14 8.35 15.95
C ALA A 202 1.24 7.66 16.78
N ASP A 203 2.21 7.02 16.13
CA ASP A 203 3.22 6.18 16.79
C ASP A 203 4.57 6.90 17.00
N GLY A 204 4.69 8.11 16.45
CA GLY A 204 5.93 8.86 16.33
C GLY A 204 6.81 8.35 15.17
N PHE A 205 7.62 9.26 14.62
CA PHE A 205 8.55 8.92 13.55
C PHE A 205 9.71 8.05 14.06
N LYS A 206 9.93 6.91 13.39
CA LYS A 206 11.01 5.97 13.72
C LYS A 206 12.27 6.31 12.94
N SER A 207 13.17 7.04 13.59
CA SER A 207 14.43 7.52 13.03
C SER A 207 15.53 6.49 13.16
N ARG A 208 16.32 6.31 12.09
CA ARG A 208 17.51 5.45 12.13
C ARG A 208 18.60 5.97 13.04
N ARG A 209 18.68 7.29 13.22
CA ARG A 209 19.76 7.92 14.03
C ARG A 209 19.74 7.48 15.48
N ARG A 210 18.59 6.99 15.97
CA ARG A 210 18.42 6.49 17.34
C ARG A 210 18.68 5.00 17.49
N GLY A 211 18.91 4.27 16.40
CA GLY A 211 19.04 2.82 16.42
C GLY A 211 17.71 2.10 16.74
N ASP A 212 16.57 2.77 16.54
CA ASP A 212 15.25 2.23 16.86
C ASP A 212 14.97 0.94 16.07
N SER A 213 14.59 -0.12 16.78
CA SER A 213 14.04 -1.33 16.15
C SER A 213 12.71 -0.98 15.47
N GLY A 214 12.70 -0.97 14.14
CA GLY A 214 11.54 -0.54 13.34
C GLY A 214 11.72 0.80 12.63
N ALA A 215 12.93 1.35 12.60
CA ALA A 215 13.25 2.46 11.70
C ALA A 215 12.95 2.10 10.24
N HIS A 216 12.56 3.12 9.46
CA HIS A 216 12.23 2.99 8.04
C HIS A 216 13.41 2.45 7.20
N ASP A 217 13.13 1.88 6.04
CA ASP A 217 14.14 1.41 5.08
C ASP A 217 14.89 2.60 4.46
N VAL A 218 16.20 2.48 4.18
CA VAL A 218 16.96 3.54 3.46
C VAL A 218 16.42 3.65 2.03
N PRO A 219 16.00 4.84 1.59
CA PRO A 219 15.58 5.04 0.20
C PRO A 219 16.73 4.78 -0.77
N VAL A 220 16.40 4.09 -1.87
CA VAL A 220 17.29 3.94 -3.03
C VAL A 220 16.73 4.84 -4.13
N LEU A 221 17.50 5.85 -4.48
CA LEU A 221 17.10 6.95 -5.33
C LEU A 221 18.03 7.01 -6.55
N VAL A 222 17.51 7.45 -7.69
CA VAL A 222 18.30 7.78 -8.87
C VAL A 222 18.33 9.29 -9.01
N ARG A 223 19.51 9.90 -9.12
CA ARG A 223 19.60 11.32 -9.51
C ARG A 223 18.98 11.45 -10.89
N GLU A 224 18.15 12.46 -11.10
CA GLU A 224 17.46 12.64 -12.37
C GLU A 224 17.39 14.11 -12.76
N SER A 225 17.17 14.35 -14.06
CA SER A 225 17.06 15.69 -14.62
C SER A 225 15.80 15.85 -15.45
N ALA A 226 15.18 17.02 -15.37
CA ALA A 226 14.05 17.39 -16.21
C ALA A 226 14.42 17.49 -17.71
N GLN A 227 15.70 17.35 -18.05
CA GLN A 227 16.20 17.31 -19.43
C GLN A 227 16.29 15.89 -20.00
N THR A 228 16.25 14.85 -19.17
CA THR A 228 16.22 13.47 -19.67
C THR A 228 14.78 13.07 -20.01
N GLU A 229 14.61 12.09 -20.90
CA GLU A 229 13.28 11.58 -21.25
C GLU A 229 12.59 10.95 -20.03
N LEU A 230 13.31 10.12 -19.27
CA LEU A 230 12.80 9.49 -18.05
C LEU A 230 12.38 10.53 -17.02
N GLY A 231 13.20 11.55 -16.78
CA GLY A 231 12.90 12.61 -15.83
C GLY A 231 11.66 13.42 -16.24
N ARG A 232 11.57 13.84 -17.51
CA ARG A 232 10.37 14.51 -18.02
C ARG A 232 9.11 13.67 -17.84
N ASN A 233 9.18 12.39 -18.20
CA ASN A 233 8.04 11.48 -18.10
C ASN A 233 7.60 11.29 -16.66
N ALA A 234 8.55 11.18 -15.71
CA ALA A 234 8.24 11.05 -14.29
C ALA A 234 7.53 12.30 -13.73
N LEU A 235 8.03 13.50 -14.06
CA LEU A 235 7.41 14.76 -13.65
C LEU A 235 6.01 14.93 -14.24
N THR A 236 5.84 14.66 -15.54
CA THR A 236 4.53 14.76 -16.22
C THR A 236 3.51 13.82 -15.59
N ARG A 237 3.87 12.56 -15.35
CA ARG A 237 2.98 11.59 -14.71
C ARG A 237 2.61 11.99 -13.28
N TRP A 238 3.55 12.53 -12.52
CA TRP A 238 3.23 13.00 -11.16
C TRP A 238 2.27 14.20 -11.20
N ARG A 239 2.50 15.19 -12.06
CA ARG A 239 1.55 16.31 -12.23
C ARG A 239 0.14 15.81 -12.58
N GLN A 240 0.04 14.91 -13.56
CA GLN A 240 -1.23 14.30 -13.95
C GLN A 240 -1.89 13.55 -12.79
N ALA A 241 -1.13 12.81 -11.97
CA ALA A 241 -1.66 12.11 -10.81
C ALA A 241 -2.21 13.06 -9.74
N VAL A 242 -1.53 14.19 -9.51
CA VAL A 242 -1.99 15.25 -8.58
C VAL A 242 -3.23 15.97 -9.10
N GLU A 243 -3.28 16.25 -10.40
CA GLU A 243 -4.45 16.86 -11.05
C GLU A 243 -5.67 15.93 -11.01
N ALA A 244 -5.46 14.64 -11.25
CA ALA A 244 -6.54 13.64 -11.27
C ALA A 244 -7.05 13.28 -9.87
N CYS A 245 -6.22 13.41 -8.83
CA CYS A 245 -6.54 13.00 -7.47
C CYS A 245 -6.10 14.09 -6.48
N PRO A 246 -7.01 14.95 -5.99
CA PRO A 246 -6.66 16.04 -5.07
C PRO A 246 -6.05 15.59 -3.73
N SER A 247 -6.30 14.34 -3.31
CA SER A 247 -5.67 13.71 -2.15
C SER A 247 -4.28 13.16 -2.44
N PHE A 248 -3.82 13.18 -3.69
CA PHE A 248 -2.46 12.74 -4.02
C PHE A 248 -1.44 13.69 -3.35
N PRO A 249 -0.28 13.16 -2.90
CA PRO A 249 0.78 13.98 -2.35
C PRO A 249 1.19 15.13 -3.29
N PRO A 250 1.34 16.36 -2.77
CA PRO A 250 1.47 17.55 -3.61
C PRO A 250 2.74 17.50 -4.46
N PHE A 251 2.66 18.09 -5.64
CA PHE A 251 3.82 18.25 -6.52
C PHE A 251 4.71 19.40 -6.02
N LEU A 252 5.94 19.07 -5.59
CA LEU A 252 6.88 20.03 -4.97
C LEU A 252 8.14 20.30 -5.81
N LEU A 253 8.14 19.87 -7.08
CA LEU A 253 9.28 19.95 -7.99
C LEU A 253 9.13 21.04 -9.07
N GLU A 254 8.20 21.99 -8.89
CA GLU A 254 7.96 23.02 -9.88
C GLU A 254 9.20 23.88 -10.13
N GLY A 255 9.52 24.11 -11.41
CA GLY A 255 10.73 24.82 -11.83
C GLY A 255 12.07 24.10 -11.57
N ARG A 256 12.09 22.88 -11.02
CA ARG A 256 13.34 22.18 -10.71
C ARG A 256 13.92 21.46 -11.92
N HIS A 257 15.22 21.67 -12.15
CA HIS A 257 15.97 20.98 -13.21
C HIS A 257 16.55 19.65 -12.75
N GLN A 258 16.94 19.52 -11.48
CA GLN A 258 17.48 18.30 -10.89
C GLN A 258 16.61 17.87 -9.71
N PHE A 259 16.40 16.55 -9.63
CA PHE A 259 15.59 15.91 -8.60
C PHE A 259 16.01 14.43 -8.47
N PHE A 260 15.29 13.66 -7.68
CA PHE A 260 15.54 12.23 -7.50
C PHE A 260 14.32 11.41 -7.85
N CYS A 261 14.51 10.23 -8.44
CA CYS A 261 13.46 9.24 -8.66
C CYS A 261 13.61 8.08 -7.67
N SER A 262 12.55 7.70 -6.95
CA SER A 262 12.61 6.62 -5.94
C SER A 262 12.41 5.23 -6.55
N LEU A 263 13.43 4.37 -6.51
CA LEU A 263 13.30 2.94 -6.85
C LEU A 263 12.75 2.10 -5.68
N GLY A 264 12.88 2.61 -4.45
CA GLY A 264 12.30 2.04 -3.24
C GLY A 264 11.83 3.14 -2.29
N ASN A 265 10.90 2.81 -1.39
CA ASN A 265 10.37 3.72 -0.38
C ASN A 265 9.67 4.99 -0.92
N GLY A 266 9.10 4.93 -2.13
CA GLY A 266 8.35 6.04 -2.71
C GLY A 266 7.19 6.52 -1.83
N HIS A 267 6.37 5.61 -1.31
CA HIS A 267 5.26 5.98 -0.41
C HIS A 267 5.73 6.69 0.86
N PHE A 268 6.86 6.27 1.42
CA PHE A 268 7.46 6.88 2.60
C PHE A 268 7.90 8.32 2.34
N CYS A 269 8.62 8.58 1.25
CA CYS A 269 8.99 9.94 0.87
C CYS A 269 7.76 10.83 0.67
N GLN A 270 6.71 10.30 0.05
CA GLN A 270 5.49 11.08 -0.14
C GLN A 270 4.68 11.29 1.13
N ALA A 271 4.75 10.38 2.10
CA ALA A 271 4.14 10.57 3.42
C ALA A 271 4.78 11.76 4.15
N LEU A 272 6.10 11.92 4.06
CA LEU A 272 6.80 13.10 4.58
C LEU A 272 6.36 14.40 3.87
N ASN A 273 6.07 14.34 2.57
CA ASN A 273 5.57 15.50 1.84
C ASN A 273 4.16 15.92 2.27
N LEU A 274 3.32 15.00 2.76
CA LEU A 274 2.03 15.36 3.36
C LEU A 274 2.21 16.24 4.60
N PHE A 275 3.15 15.90 5.50
CA PHE A 275 3.49 16.75 6.64
C PHE A 275 4.10 18.09 6.21
N ARG A 276 5.01 18.08 5.23
CA ARG A 276 5.64 19.31 4.73
C ARG A 276 4.61 20.31 4.21
N ALA A 277 3.61 19.83 3.46
CA ALA A 277 2.58 20.69 2.88
C ALA A 277 1.44 21.00 3.86
N GLY A 278 1.42 20.40 5.05
CA GLY A 278 0.28 20.44 5.94
C GLY A 278 -0.98 19.92 5.24
N ALA A 279 -0.87 18.84 4.46
CA ALA A 279 -1.98 18.29 3.70
C ALA A 279 -3.08 17.76 4.65
N SER A 280 -4.33 17.78 4.18
CA SER A 280 -5.43 17.16 4.93
C SER A 280 -5.27 15.65 4.93
N ASN A 281 -5.64 15.01 6.04
CA ASN A 281 -5.74 13.57 6.14
C ASN A 281 -6.85 13.07 5.21
N LEU A 282 -6.65 11.90 4.60
CA LEU A 282 -7.62 11.32 3.68
C LEU A 282 -8.90 10.86 4.40
N TRP A 283 -8.78 10.45 5.67
CA TRP A 283 -9.86 9.85 6.45
C TRP A 283 -10.31 10.70 7.64
N SER A 284 -9.64 11.83 7.89
CA SER A 284 -10.05 12.81 8.89
C SER A 284 -9.94 14.23 8.32
N GLU A 285 -10.70 15.17 8.87
CA GLU A 285 -10.59 16.59 8.48
C GLU A 285 -9.32 17.26 9.04
N GLU A 286 -8.50 16.51 9.77
CA GLU A 286 -7.27 17.01 10.38
C GLU A 286 -6.15 17.16 9.35
N ARG A 287 -5.17 18.02 9.66
CA ARG A 287 -4.00 18.24 8.80
C ARG A 287 -2.78 17.54 9.38
N TYR A 288 -1.92 17.02 8.53
CA TYR A 288 -0.64 16.47 8.96
C TYR A 288 0.28 17.61 9.40
N LEU A 289 0.54 17.72 10.70
CA LEU A 289 1.39 18.74 11.30
C LEU A 289 2.53 18.10 12.10
N VAL A 290 3.70 18.74 12.09
CA VAL A 290 4.87 18.27 12.85
C VAL A 290 4.79 18.80 14.29
N CYS A 291 4.06 18.07 15.14
CA CYS A 291 3.78 18.45 16.53
C CYS A 291 4.76 17.79 17.50
N GLY A 292 5.81 18.51 17.93
CA GLY A 292 6.73 18.03 18.98
C GLY A 292 7.66 16.88 18.59
N ASP A 293 7.53 16.31 17.40
CA ASP A 293 8.43 15.28 16.87
C ASP A 293 9.63 15.93 16.16
N GLU A 294 10.75 16.04 16.88
CA GLU A 294 11.98 16.64 16.36
C GLU A 294 12.63 15.80 15.25
N GLU A 295 12.46 14.48 15.29
CA GLU A 295 13.05 13.58 14.30
C GLU A 295 12.28 13.65 12.99
N LEU A 296 10.94 13.70 13.05
CA LEU A 296 10.11 13.96 11.87
C LEU A 296 10.47 15.32 11.26
N ARG A 297 10.66 16.34 12.10
CA ARG A 297 11.09 17.67 11.64
C ARG A 297 12.44 17.60 10.93
N ASP A 298 13.41 16.92 11.50
CA ASP A 298 14.73 16.76 10.90
C ASP A 298 14.70 15.92 9.61
N ALA A 299 13.92 14.84 9.58
CA ALA A 299 13.68 14.04 8.38
C ALA A 299 13.11 14.87 7.22
N ILE A 300 12.20 15.79 7.52
CA ILE A 300 11.64 16.72 6.54
C ILE A 300 12.71 17.76 6.18
N GLU A 301 13.22 18.54 7.12
CA GLU A 301 14.06 19.70 6.82
C GLU A 301 15.50 19.37 6.40
N GLY A 302 16.12 18.43 7.11
CA GLY A 302 17.47 17.94 6.86
C GLY A 302 17.53 16.81 5.82
N GLY A 303 16.44 16.07 5.64
CA GLY A 303 16.34 14.97 4.68
C GLY A 303 16.70 13.61 5.27
N ILE A 304 16.48 12.56 4.47
CA ILE A 304 16.71 11.17 4.85
C ILE A 304 17.98 10.67 4.17
N SER A 305 18.88 10.07 4.95
CA SER A 305 20.06 9.38 4.42
C SER A 305 19.62 8.34 3.38
N SER A 306 20.08 8.51 2.15
CA SER A 306 19.63 7.75 0.98
C SER A 306 20.82 7.24 0.17
N VAL A 307 20.64 6.09 -0.49
CA VAL A 307 21.54 5.64 -1.56
C VAL A 307 21.16 6.40 -2.81
N VAL A 308 22.10 7.14 -3.40
CA VAL A 308 21.89 7.87 -4.66
C VAL A 308 22.65 7.15 -5.76
N LEU A 309 21.93 6.78 -6.82
CA LEU A 309 22.45 6.16 -8.04
C LEU A 309 22.54 7.20 -9.15
N SER A 310 23.53 7.03 -10.03
CA SER A 310 23.76 7.86 -11.21
C SER A 310 22.56 7.86 -12.15
N ASN A 311 22.31 9.00 -12.80
CA ASN A 311 21.26 9.10 -13.82
C ASN A 311 21.56 8.26 -15.08
N GLU A 312 22.81 7.84 -15.27
CA GLU A 312 23.27 6.99 -16.38
C GLU A 312 22.85 5.53 -16.25
N ILE A 313 22.31 5.12 -15.09
CA ILE A 313 21.85 3.75 -14.86
C ILE A 313 20.78 3.34 -15.90
N PRO A 314 21.01 2.23 -16.64
CA PRO A 314 20.07 1.73 -17.64
C PRO A 314 18.69 1.43 -17.04
N VAL A 315 17.64 1.64 -17.83
CA VAL A 315 16.26 1.35 -17.42
C VAL A 315 16.08 -0.10 -16.97
N GLY A 316 16.78 -1.05 -17.59
CA GLY A 316 16.76 -2.46 -17.18
C GLY A 316 17.26 -2.67 -15.74
N ASP A 317 18.36 -2.00 -15.38
CA ASP A 317 18.94 -2.08 -14.04
C ASP A 317 18.06 -1.35 -13.02
N ARG A 318 17.49 -0.19 -13.37
CA ARG A 318 16.50 0.51 -12.53
C ARG A 318 15.33 -0.40 -12.17
N ARG A 319 14.76 -1.07 -13.18
CA ARG A 319 13.66 -2.02 -13.01
C ARG A 319 14.05 -3.19 -12.12
N PHE A 320 15.22 -3.80 -12.35
CA PHE A 320 15.72 -4.89 -11.52
C PHE A 320 15.84 -4.47 -10.05
N ILE A 321 16.54 -3.35 -9.79
CA ILE A 321 16.74 -2.83 -8.43
C ILE A 321 15.38 -2.58 -7.77
N SER A 322 14.53 -1.83 -8.46
CA SER A 322 13.20 -1.48 -7.97
C SER A 322 12.34 -2.70 -7.67
N GLU A 323 12.39 -3.72 -8.52
CA GLU A 323 11.63 -4.95 -8.31
C GLU A 323 12.17 -5.76 -7.14
N MET A 324 13.49 -5.92 -7.03
CA MET A 324 14.11 -6.68 -5.93
C MET A 324 13.88 -6.01 -4.56
N LEU A 325 13.99 -4.68 -4.52
CA LEU A 325 13.61 -3.87 -3.35
C LEU A 325 12.10 -3.97 -3.03
N ASN A 326 11.29 -4.53 -3.92
CA ASN A 326 9.88 -4.82 -3.65
C ASN A 326 9.58 -6.32 -3.72
N ARG A 327 10.55 -7.23 -3.60
CA ARG A 327 10.30 -8.68 -3.72
C ARG A 327 10.68 -9.51 -2.50
N LEU A 328 11.73 -9.13 -1.78
CA LEU A 328 12.40 -9.96 -0.76
C LEU A 328 11.59 -10.18 0.56
N HIS A 329 10.26 -10.30 0.47
CA HIS A 329 9.29 -10.25 1.57
C HIS A 329 9.19 -11.48 2.46
N GLY A 330 10.00 -12.50 2.21
CA GLY A 330 10.13 -13.63 3.13
C GLY A 330 11.15 -13.38 4.25
N ARG A 331 11.96 -12.33 4.14
CA ARG A 331 13.05 -12.04 5.08
C ARG A 331 13.16 -10.54 5.29
N CYS A 332 13.46 -10.12 6.52
CA CYS A 332 13.71 -8.72 6.83
C CYS A 332 15.02 -8.25 6.18
N TRP A 333 15.00 -7.82 4.92
CA TRP A 333 16.16 -7.19 4.33
C TRP A 333 16.19 -5.71 4.69
N ARG A 334 17.38 -5.21 4.98
CA ARG A 334 17.64 -3.83 5.38
C ARG A 334 18.76 -3.31 4.50
N VAL A 335 18.59 -2.13 3.94
CA VAL A 335 19.75 -1.37 3.45
C VAL A 335 20.46 -0.85 4.70
N GLY A 336 21.63 -1.40 5.01
CA GLY A 336 22.46 -0.99 6.15
C GLY A 336 22.99 0.43 5.99
N ASP A 337 23.60 0.97 7.04
CA ASP A 337 24.11 2.35 7.03
C ASP A 337 25.26 2.55 6.02
N GLY A 338 25.90 1.46 5.60
CA GLY A 338 26.85 1.45 4.49
C GLY A 338 26.19 1.53 3.12
N GLY A 339 24.87 1.50 2.99
CA GLY A 339 24.13 1.45 1.72
C GLY A 339 24.08 0.07 1.06
N ARG A 340 24.56 -0.98 1.73
CA ARG A 340 24.47 -2.37 1.28
C ARG A 340 23.14 -2.99 1.68
N VAL A 341 22.56 -3.78 0.79
CA VAL A 341 21.36 -4.58 1.07
C VAL A 341 21.79 -5.84 1.80
N GLU A 342 21.34 -5.99 3.04
CA GLU A 342 21.57 -7.15 3.88
C GLU A 342 20.24 -7.85 4.12
N ILE A 343 20.25 -9.18 4.21
CA ILE A 343 19.09 -9.96 4.66
C ILE A 343 19.34 -10.23 6.14
N ALA A 344 18.42 -9.82 7.02
CA ALA A 344 18.50 -10.20 8.44
C ALA A 344 18.33 -11.72 8.55
N ASP A 345 19.25 -12.36 9.28
CA ASP A 345 19.32 -13.82 9.46
C ASP A 345 18.28 -14.38 10.46
N ASP A 346 17.21 -13.63 10.79
CA ASP A 346 16.29 -14.07 11.84
C ASP A 346 15.33 -15.18 11.36
N ASP A 347 15.62 -16.39 11.86
CA ASP A 347 14.79 -17.61 11.84
C ASP A 347 13.56 -17.53 12.77
N GLN A 348 13.22 -16.35 13.30
CA GLN A 348 12.19 -16.19 14.33
C GLN A 348 10.95 -15.47 13.83
N GLY A 349 10.00 -16.28 13.38
CA GLY A 349 8.57 -16.09 13.65
C GLY A 349 7.86 -15.10 12.75
N VAL A 350 7.14 -15.65 11.76
CA VAL A 350 6.15 -14.93 10.96
C VAL A 350 5.06 -14.38 11.88
N ALA A 351 5.26 -13.17 12.41
CA ALA A 351 4.33 -12.52 13.31
C ALA A 351 3.20 -11.91 12.48
N THR A 352 1.95 -12.05 12.91
CA THR A 352 0.73 -11.61 12.22
C THR A 352 0.66 -10.11 11.83
N GLY A 353 1.59 -9.27 12.31
CA GLY A 353 1.84 -7.91 11.80
C GLY A 353 2.48 -7.86 10.39
N GLU A 354 3.08 -8.96 9.95
CA GLU A 354 3.82 -9.08 8.69
C GLU A 354 2.92 -9.15 7.46
N GLN A 355 1.70 -9.66 7.55
CA GLN A 355 0.91 -9.89 6.34
C GLN A 355 0.48 -8.59 5.66
N PHE A 356 0.05 -7.59 6.42
CA PHE A 356 -0.28 -6.27 5.85
C PHE A 356 0.97 -5.64 5.23
N VAL A 357 2.10 -5.67 5.93
CA VAL A 357 3.36 -5.11 5.45
C VAL A 357 3.85 -5.82 4.19
N ALA A 358 3.79 -7.15 4.17
CA ALA A 358 4.17 -7.99 3.03
C ALA A 358 3.26 -7.73 1.82
N LEU A 359 1.94 -7.71 2.02
CA LEU A 359 0.99 -7.41 0.96
C LEU A 359 1.17 -5.97 0.45
N SER A 360 1.47 -5.01 1.33
CA SER A 360 1.64 -3.61 0.96
C SER A 360 2.78 -3.35 -0.03
N LYS A 361 3.75 -4.26 -0.10
CA LYS A 361 4.88 -4.17 -1.01
C LYS A 361 4.69 -4.97 -2.30
N VAL A 362 3.68 -5.85 -2.42
CA VAL A 362 3.42 -6.67 -3.64
C VAL A 362 2.21 -6.25 -4.46
N LEU A 363 1.23 -5.63 -3.83
CA LEU A 363 0.01 -5.21 -4.49
C LEU A 363 0.28 -4.01 -5.41
N ASP A 364 -0.52 -3.87 -6.46
CA ASP A 364 -0.56 -2.62 -7.22
C ASP A 364 -1.21 -1.49 -6.41
N SER A 365 -1.23 -0.27 -6.94
CA SER A 365 -1.74 0.89 -6.21
C SER A 365 -3.22 0.79 -5.83
N GLU A 366 -4.06 0.12 -6.63
CA GLU A 366 -5.50 -0.03 -6.38
C GLU A 366 -5.77 -1.13 -5.36
N GLU A 367 -5.15 -2.30 -5.56
CA GLU A 367 -5.20 -3.43 -4.65
C GLU A 367 -4.70 -3.04 -3.25
N LEU A 368 -3.61 -2.27 -3.21
CA LEU A 368 -3.02 -1.75 -1.98
C LEU A 368 -3.95 -0.75 -1.29
N SER A 369 -4.62 0.11 -2.06
CA SER A 369 -5.59 1.05 -1.49
C SER A 369 -6.76 0.32 -0.83
N CYS A 370 -7.24 -0.76 -1.46
CA CYS A 370 -8.25 -1.64 -0.87
C CYS A 370 -7.75 -2.28 0.44
N LEU A 371 -6.51 -2.77 0.47
CA LEU A 371 -5.90 -3.37 1.66
C LEU A 371 -5.81 -2.35 2.81
N VAL A 372 -5.39 -1.11 2.53
CA VAL A 372 -5.26 -0.04 3.53
C VAL A 372 -6.62 0.32 4.14
N ARG A 373 -7.63 0.58 3.30
CA ARG A 373 -8.98 0.92 3.79
C ARG A 373 -9.53 -0.16 4.70
N ARG A 374 -9.33 -1.42 4.30
CA ARG A 374 -9.66 -2.58 5.14
C ARG A 374 -8.93 -2.55 6.48
N LYS A 375 -7.61 -2.34 6.47
CA LYS A 375 -6.78 -2.30 7.69
C LYS A 375 -7.23 -1.20 8.66
N LEU A 376 -7.75 -0.09 8.14
CA LEU A 376 -8.24 1.03 8.93
C LEU A 376 -9.74 0.93 9.29
N GLY A 377 -10.45 -0.08 8.78
CA GLY A 377 -11.90 -0.19 8.96
C GLY A 377 -12.69 0.94 8.28
N VAL A 378 -12.10 1.62 7.30
CA VAL A 378 -12.76 2.69 6.54
C VAL A 378 -13.65 2.03 5.49
N GLU A 379 -14.97 2.19 5.62
CA GLU A 379 -15.89 1.81 4.55
C GLU A 379 -15.57 2.65 3.31
N SER A 380 -15.38 1.98 2.17
CA SER A 380 -15.21 2.67 0.90
C SER A 380 -16.43 3.56 0.68
N GLN A 381 -16.32 4.87 0.85
CA GLN A 381 -17.22 5.73 0.09
C GLN A 381 -16.82 5.48 -1.36
N GLY A 382 -17.75 4.95 -2.16
CA GLY A 382 -17.49 4.61 -3.56
C GLY A 382 -16.84 5.80 -4.29
N PRO A 383 -16.07 5.57 -5.38
CA PRO A 383 -15.46 6.67 -6.10
C PRO A 383 -16.56 7.68 -6.45
N ALA A 384 -16.37 8.95 -6.03
CA ALA A 384 -17.13 10.05 -6.60
C ALA A 384 -17.01 9.89 -8.13
N GLN A 385 -18.15 9.72 -8.79
CA GLN A 385 -18.21 9.55 -10.24
C GLN A 385 -17.48 10.71 -10.91
N VAL A 386 -16.24 10.48 -11.34
CA VAL A 386 -15.60 11.30 -12.35
C VAL A 386 -16.29 10.91 -13.64
N PHE A 387 -17.28 11.70 -14.04
CA PHE A 387 -17.84 11.65 -15.39
C PHE A 387 -16.68 11.84 -16.38
N LEU A 388 -16.27 10.76 -17.05
CA LEU A 388 -15.55 10.86 -18.30
C LEU A 388 -16.54 11.44 -19.31
N ALA A 389 -16.46 12.75 -19.52
CA ALA A 389 -17.16 13.40 -20.61
C ALA A 389 -16.64 12.82 -21.93
N ASP A 390 -17.57 12.29 -22.69
CA ASP A 390 -17.43 11.65 -23.99
C ASP A 390 -16.69 12.57 -24.98
N ALA A 391 -15.49 12.19 -25.38
CA ALA A 391 -14.77 12.80 -26.49
C ALA A 391 -15.19 12.11 -27.79
N SER A 392 -16.44 12.30 -28.21
CA SER A 392 -16.89 11.88 -29.54
C SER A 392 -18.03 12.76 -30.08
N HIS A 393 -17.71 14.00 -30.48
CA HIS A 393 -18.37 14.66 -31.60
C HIS A 393 -17.53 15.84 -32.12
N VAL A 394 -16.56 15.52 -32.99
CA VAL A 394 -16.13 16.42 -34.06
C VAL A 394 -16.16 15.61 -35.35
N SER A 395 -17.20 15.80 -36.15
CA SER A 395 -17.11 15.61 -37.59
C SER A 395 -18.04 16.57 -38.33
N ALA A 396 -17.47 17.15 -39.39
CA ALA A 396 -17.98 18.06 -40.40
C ALA A 396 -18.34 19.48 -39.96
#